data_AF-A0A966QN66-F1
#
_entry.id   AF-A0A966QN66-F1
#
_cell.length_a   1.000
_cell.length_b   1.000
_cell.length_c   1.000
_cell.angle_alpha   90.00
_cell.angle_beta   90.00
_cell.angle_gamma   90.00
#
_symmetry.space_group_name_H-M   'P 1'
#
loop_
_entity.id
_entity.type
_entity.pdbx_description
1 polymer ?
#
loop_
_entity_poly.entity_id
_entity_poly.type
_entity_poly.pdbx_seq_one_letter_code
_entity_poly.pdbx_strand_id
1 'polypeptide(L)'
;INQSPELHFSSADEFRTSLELIQESLEVTGLSCEPLQTLISQVHIFAFCLASLDIRQESTRHSDAIDELSRYLQLPVPYAEMDEPQRINWLLAELQTRRPLLPPAARWGEATAETFAVFRMLKRLQQEFGERICRTYVISMSHTVSDLLEVLLLAKEAGLVDPQAQRASLLVVPLFETVEDLQGAPAVMERLLGEPFYRRLISSSAESAQPLQEVMLGYSDSNKDSGFLSSNWEIHQSQIALQRLADSHQVALRIFHGRGGSVGRGGGPAYQAILAQPSGTLCGRIKITEQGEVLASKYALPELALYNLETVTTAVLQNSLVTSHVDDTPSWNALMVRLAARSRSHYRALVHDNP
;
A
#
# COMPACT_ATOMS: atom_id res chain seq x y z
N ILE A 1 -23.59 30.79 26.49
CA ILE A 1 -24.13 29.86 25.47
C ILE A 1 -23.83 28.47 26.01
N ASN A 2 -24.80 27.84 26.67
CA ASN A 2 -24.68 26.46 27.13
C ASN A 2 -24.69 25.59 25.88
N GLN A 3 -23.52 25.13 25.43
CA GLN A 3 -23.48 24.02 24.49
C GLN A 3 -24.05 22.81 25.23
N SER A 4 -25.18 22.29 24.76
CA SER A 4 -25.67 20.98 25.15
C SER A 4 -24.52 19.98 25.00
N PRO A 5 -24.31 19.04 25.94
CA PRO A 5 -23.26 18.05 25.79
C PRO A 5 -23.45 17.31 24.48
N GLU A 6 -22.40 17.21 23.69
CA GLU A 6 -22.41 16.43 22.46
C GLU A 6 -22.63 14.95 22.83
N LEU A 7 -23.78 14.40 22.43
CA LEU A 7 -24.18 13.02 22.74
C LEU A 7 -23.61 12.02 21.71
N HIS A 8 -22.38 12.24 21.25
CA HIS A 8 -21.71 11.36 20.29
C HIS A 8 -20.22 11.22 20.63
N PHE A 9 -19.62 10.10 20.22
CA PHE A 9 -18.18 9.92 20.30
C PHE A 9 -17.52 10.59 19.10
N SER A 10 -16.46 11.36 19.37
CA SER A 10 -15.68 12.05 18.33
C SER A 10 -14.73 11.12 17.57
N SER A 11 -14.39 9.98 18.17
CA SER A 11 -13.51 8.97 17.56
C SER A 11 -13.81 7.56 18.08
N ALA A 12 -13.41 6.55 17.29
CA ALA A 12 -13.49 5.16 17.71
C ALA A 12 -12.59 4.86 18.93
N ASP A 13 -11.49 5.60 19.11
CA ASP A 13 -10.62 5.49 20.28
C ASP A 13 -11.30 5.96 21.56
N GLU A 14 -12.07 7.05 21.50
CA GLU A 14 -12.86 7.55 22.63
C GLU A 14 -13.94 6.54 23.04
N PHE A 15 -14.63 5.97 22.04
CA PHE A 15 -15.61 4.92 22.28
C PHE A 15 -14.96 3.68 22.89
N ARG A 16 -13.84 3.20 22.32
CA ARG A 16 -13.08 2.07 22.85
C ARG A 16 -12.65 2.31 24.29
N THR A 17 -12.05 3.46 24.59
CA THR A 17 -11.57 3.80 25.93
C THR A 17 -12.71 3.72 26.96
N SER A 18 -13.91 4.16 26.57
CA SER A 18 -15.10 4.07 27.44
C SER A 18 -15.53 2.61 27.68
N LEU A 19 -15.42 1.74 26.67
CA LEU A 19 -15.71 0.32 26.82
C LEU A 19 -14.65 -0.41 27.66
N GLU A 20 -13.38 -0.10 27.45
CA GLU A 20 -12.24 -0.64 28.21
C GLU A 20 -12.36 -0.25 29.70
N LEU A 21 -12.82 0.96 30.02
CA LEU A 21 -13.09 1.36 31.40
C LEU A 21 -14.17 0.50 32.07
N ILE A 22 -15.24 0.15 31.34
CA ILE A 22 -16.28 -0.75 31.84
C ILE A 22 -15.71 -2.16 32.05
N GLN A 23 -14.89 -2.64 31.10
CA GLN A 23 -14.21 -3.92 31.17
C GLN A 23 -13.31 -4.00 32.42
N GLU A 24 -12.46 -2.99 32.65
CA GLU A 24 -11.60 -2.92 33.83
C GLU A 24 -12.40 -2.93 35.13
N SER A 25 -13.52 -2.20 35.21
CA SER A 25 -14.39 -2.21 36.39
C SER A 25 -15.00 -3.59 36.67
N LEU A 26 -15.37 -4.33 35.63
CA LEU A 26 -15.89 -5.70 35.77
C LEU A 26 -14.79 -6.63 36.27
N GLU A 27 -13.60 -6.55 35.70
CA GLU A 27 -12.46 -7.40 36.08
C GLU A 27 -12.06 -7.19 37.55
N VAL A 28 -12.01 -5.95 38.03
CA VAL A 28 -11.73 -5.62 39.44
C VAL A 28 -12.78 -6.21 40.39
N THR A 29 -14.03 -6.35 39.93
CA THR A 29 -15.13 -6.94 40.73
C THR A 29 -15.26 -8.46 40.55
N GLY A 30 -14.37 -9.09 39.78
CA GLY A 30 -14.40 -10.52 39.49
C GLY A 30 -15.53 -10.93 38.54
N LEU A 31 -16.10 -9.98 37.80
CA LEU A 31 -17.14 -10.19 36.81
C LEU A 31 -16.55 -10.22 35.39
N SER A 32 -17.19 -10.96 34.50
CA SER A 32 -16.85 -11.00 33.07
C SER A 32 -18.09 -10.78 32.21
N CYS A 33 -17.94 -10.07 31.10
CA CYS A 33 -19.03 -9.82 30.16
C CYS A 33 -18.55 -10.08 28.71
N GLU A 34 -18.90 -11.24 28.18
CA GLU A 34 -18.53 -11.65 26.81
C GLU A 34 -19.07 -10.70 25.72
N PRO A 35 -20.33 -10.20 25.78
CA PRO A 35 -20.80 -9.21 24.80
C PRO A 35 -19.96 -7.92 24.77
N LEU A 36 -19.45 -7.47 25.93
CA LEU A 36 -18.58 -6.30 26.01
C LEU A 36 -17.22 -6.57 25.35
N GLN A 37 -16.61 -7.73 25.64
CA GLN A 37 -15.35 -8.16 25.02
C GLN A 37 -15.49 -8.28 23.49
N THR A 38 -16.63 -8.81 23.03
CA THR A 38 -16.97 -8.89 21.61
C THR A 38 -17.07 -7.49 20.99
N LEU A 39 -17.75 -6.55 21.66
CA LEU A 39 -17.88 -5.18 21.18
C LEU A 39 -16.54 -4.45 21.12
N ILE A 40 -15.69 -4.59 22.14
CA ILE A 40 -14.33 -4.04 22.13
C ILE A 40 -13.53 -4.58 20.95
N SER A 41 -13.59 -5.90 20.71
CA SER A 41 -12.94 -6.54 19.56
C SER A 41 -13.47 -6.00 18.23
N GLN A 42 -14.78 -5.82 18.10
CA GLN A 42 -15.39 -5.20 16.92
C GLN A 42 -14.93 -3.76 16.71
N VAL A 43 -14.79 -2.96 17.77
CA VAL A 43 -14.28 -1.58 17.67
C VAL A 43 -12.81 -1.57 17.24
N HIS A 44 -11.98 -2.51 17.69
CA HIS A 44 -10.61 -2.63 17.19
C HIS A 44 -10.54 -2.99 15.69
N ILE A 45 -11.36 -3.95 15.26
CA ILE A 45 -11.36 -4.48 13.88
C ILE A 45 -12.00 -3.50 12.90
N PHE A 46 -13.13 -2.90 13.27
CA PHE A 46 -13.97 -2.11 12.36
C PHE A 46 -13.95 -0.61 12.68
N ALA A 47 -13.56 -0.20 13.89
CA ALA A 47 -13.67 1.19 14.34
C ALA A 47 -15.07 1.77 13.99
N PHE A 48 -15.13 3.01 13.51
CA PHE A 48 -16.35 3.60 12.93
C PHE A 48 -16.42 3.46 11.40
N CYS A 49 -15.53 2.65 10.82
CA CYS A 49 -15.44 2.42 9.39
C CYS A 49 -15.38 0.91 9.11
N LEU A 50 -16.55 0.28 8.90
CA LEU A 50 -16.70 -1.16 8.64
C LEU A 50 -15.58 -1.75 7.76
N ALA A 51 -15.21 -1.05 6.70
CA ALA A 51 -14.02 -1.32 5.93
C ALA A 51 -13.30 -0.02 5.56
N SER A 52 -11.98 -0.06 5.57
CA SER A 52 -11.14 0.97 4.96
C SER A 52 -11.21 0.87 3.43
N LEU A 53 -11.23 2.01 2.76
CA LEU A 53 -11.19 2.12 1.31
C LEU A 53 -9.77 2.46 0.84
N ASP A 54 -9.20 1.58 0.02
CA ASP A 54 -7.99 1.89 -0.73
C ASP A 54 -8.37 2.64 -2.01
N ILE A 55 -7.73 3.77 -2.28
CA ILE A 55 -7.87 4.48 -3.56
C ILE A 55 -6.78 3.99 -4.50
N ARG A 56 -7.12 3.78 -5.78
CA ARG A 56 -6.16 3.36 -6.81
C ARG A 56 -6.32 4.23 -8.05
N GLN A 57 -5.20 4.69 -8.60
CA GLN A 57 -5.15 5.40 -9.88
C GLN A 57 -3.85 5.06 -10.62
N GLU A 58 -3.81 5.18 -11.94
CA GLU A 58 -2.60 5.02 -12.75
C GLU A 58 -1.67 6.24 -12.63
N SER A 59 -0.36 6.00 -12.66
CA SER A 59 0.71 7.02 -12.56
C SER A 59 0.55 8.17 -13.56
N THR A 60 0.17 7.85 -14.81
CA THR A 60 0.03 8.84 -15.89
C THR A 60 -0.98 9.94 -15.58
N ARG A 61 -2.04 9.65 -14.83
CA ARG A 61 -3.01 10.67 -14.41
C ARG A 61 -2.39 11.71 -13.47
N HIS A 62 -1.45 11.28 -12.62
CA HIS A 62 -0.73 12.18 -11.73
C HIS A 62 0.25 13.04 -12.52
N SER A 63 1.03 12.43 -13.42
CA SER A 63 2.00 13.15 -14.23
C SER A 63 1.33 14.16 -15.17
N ASP A 64 0.19 13.80 -15.78
CA ASP A 64 -0.57 14.71 -16.67
C ASP A 64 -1.12 15.91 -15.90
N ALA A 65 -1.67 15.68 -14.70
CA ALA A 65 -2.20 16.74 -13.84
C ALA A 65 -1.09 17.71 -13.37
N ILE A 66 0.08 17.16 -13.02
CA ILE A 66 1.25 17.95 -12.63
C ILE A 66 1.84 18.70 -13.81
N ASP A 67 1.80 18.13 -15.01
CA ASP A 67 2.26 18.77 -16.23
C ASP A 67 1.36 19.94 -16.63
N GLU A 68 0.03 19.80 -16.56
CA GLU A 68 -0.88 20.93 -16.73
C GLU A 68 -0.64 22.03 -15.68
N LEU A 69 -0.45 21.64 -14.41
CA LEU A 69 -0.07 22.56 -13.33
C LEU A 69 1.24 23.29 -13.62
N SER A 70 2.27 22.58 -14.10
CA SER A 70 3.58 23.16 -14.41
C SER A 70 3.51 24.22 -15.50
N ARG A 71 2.69 23.99 -16.54
CA ARG A 71 2.45 24.96 -17.62
C ARG A 71 1.67 26.15 -17.13
N TYR A 72 0.65 25.94 -16.28
CA TYR A 72 -0.09 27.03 -15.67
C TYR A 72 0.82 27.94 -14.83
N LEU A 73 1.73 27.34 -14.05
CA LEU A 73 2.71 28.05 -13.24
C LEU A 73 3.83 28.71 -14.07
N GLN A 74 3.89 28.43 -15.37
CA GLN A 74 4.92 28.90 -16.29
C GLN A 74 6.32 28.54 -15.80
N LEU A 75 6.50 27.28 -15.38
CA LEU A 75 7.83 26.80 -15.01
C LEU A 75 8.78 26.91 -16.22
N PRO A 76 10.08 27.14 -15.99
CA PRO A 76 11.06 27.27 -17.09
C PRO A 76 11.10 26.07 -18.04
N VAL A 77 10.81 24.88 -17.51
CA VAL A 77 10.69 23.63 -18.27
C VAL A 77 9.35 22.99 -17.86
N PRO A 78 8.46 22.66 -18.81
CA PRO A 78 7.24 21.90 -18.52
C PRO A 78 7.56 20.53 -17.92
N TYR A 79 6.73 20.03 -17.01
CA TYR A 79 7.01 18.79 -16.28
C TYR A 79 7.19 17.57 -17.19
N ALA A 80 6.39 17.46 -18.25
CA ALA A 80 6.52 16.36 -19.22
C ALA A 80 7.89 16.35 -19.95
N GLU A 81 8.55 17.50 -20.05
CA GLU A 81 9.87 17.67 -20.68
C GLU A 81 11.03 17.48 -19.69
N MET A 82 10.75 17.38 -18.39
CA MET A 82 11.76 17.11 -17.38
C MET A 82 12.21 15.65 -17.42
N ASP A 83 13.52 15.44 -17.29
CA ASP A 83 14.07 14.12 -16.96
C ASP A 83 13.80 13.73 -15.50
N GLU A 84 14.00 12.46 -15.16
CA GLU A 84 13.68 11.95 -13.82
C GLU A 84 14.40 12.70 -12.68
N PRO A 85 15.72 12.98 -12.75
CA PRO A 85 16.38 13.82 -11.75
C PRO A 85 15.77 15.22 -11.62
N GLN A 86 15.39 15.88 -12.73
CA GLN A 86 14.72 17.18 -12.70
C GLN A 86 13.36 17.10 -12.01
N ARG A 87 12.55 16.08 -12.32
CA ARG A 87 11.25 15.82 -11.67
C ARG A 87 11.41 15.63 -10.18
N ILE A 88 12.30 14.72 -9.75
CA ILE A 88 12.57 14.44 -8.34
C ILE A 88 12.97 15.73 -7.60
N ASN A 89 13.91 16.49 -8.16
CA ASN A 89 14.41 17.71 -7.53
C ASN A 89 13.31 18.77 -7.38
N TRP A 90 12.50 18.97 -8.43
CA TRP A 90 11.40 19.94 -8.38
C TRP A 90 10.31 19.52 -7.39
N LEU A 91 9.89 18.24 -7.43
CA LEU A 91 8.87 17.72 -6.53
C LEU A 91 9.32 17.78 -5.07
N LEU A 92 10.55 17.37 -4.74
CA LEU A 92 11.09 17.44 -3.38
C LEU A 92 11.22 18.89 -2.89
N ALA A 93 11.58 19.82 -3.77
CA ALA A 93 11.64 21.23 -3.43
C ALA A 93 10.24 21.75 -3.08
N GLU A 94 9.25 21.51 -3.93
CA GLU A 94 7.89 21.99 -3.71
C GLU A 94 7.19 21.30 -2.54
N LEU A 95 7.43 20.00 -2.34
CA LEU A 95 6.89 19.25 -1.21
C LEU A 95 7.28 19.87 0.13
N GLN A 96 8.45 20.49 0.23
CA GLN A 96 8.97 21.06 1.47
C GLN A 96 8.53 22.51 1.73
N THR A 97 7.81 23.16 0.79
CA THR A 97 7.29 24.52 0.98
C THR A 97 5.87 24.50 1.53
N ARG A 98 5.40 25.59 2.17
CA ARG A 98 3.97 25.79 2.48
C ARG A 98 3.22 26.56 1.40
N ARG A 99 3.91 26.99 0.36
CA ARG A 99 3.29 27.75 -0.71
C ARG A 99 2.31 26.82 -1.42
N PRO A 100 1.02 27.19 -1.53
CA PRO A 100 0.07 26.43 -2.33
C PRO A 100 0.40 26.62 -3.81
N LEU A 101 0.35 25.52 -4.55
CA LEU A 101 0.53 25.47 -6.00
C LEU A 101 -0.78 25.60 -6.76
N LEU A 102 -1.91 25.16 -6.17
CA LEU A 102 -3.22 25.17 -6.82
C LEU A 102 -4.01 26.46 -6.50
N PRO A 103 -4.14 27.42 -7.45
CA PRO A 103 -4.94 28.62 -7.20
C PRO A 103 -6.44 28.29 -7.26
N PRO A 104 -7.27 28.80 -6.31
CA PRO A 104 -8.71 28.49 -6.29
C PRO A 104 -9.49 28.90 -7.55
N ALA A 105 -9.02 29.93 -8.26
CA ALA A 105 -9.67 30.47 -9.46
C ALA A 105 -9.19 29.81 -10.77
N ALA A 106 -8.18 28.93 -10.72
CA ALA A 106 -7.67 28.25 -11.90
C ALA A 106 -8.72 27.26 -12.43
N ARG A 107 -8.81 27.17 -13.77
CA ARG A 107 -9.65 26.19 -14.46
C ARG A 107 -8.73 25.16 -15.09
N TRP A 108 -8.97 23.91 -14.73
CA TRP A 108 -8.19 22.76 -15.19
C TRP A 108 -8.98 21.99 -16.24
N GLY A 109 -8.28 21.24 -17.08
CA GLY A 109 -8.88 20.20 -17.90
C GLY A 109 -9.66 19.19 -17.04
N GLU A 110 -10.63 18.51 -17.64
CA GLU A 110 -11.54 17.61 -16.92
C GLU A 110 -10.79 16.53 -16.12
N ALA A 111 -9.82 15.86 -16.74
CA ALA A 111 -9.03 14.82 -16.09
C ALA A 111 -8.16 15.34 -14.92
N THR A 112 -7.56 16.53 -15.08
CA THR A 112 -6.77 17.18 -14.03
C THR A 112 -7.66 17.63 -12.87
N ALA A 113 -8.83 18.21 -13.19
CA ALA A 113 -9.81 18.61 -12.20
C ALA A 113 -10.34 17.41 -11.40
N GLU A 114 -10.61 16.28 -12.06
CA GLU A 114 -10.98 15.02 -11.42
C GLU A 114 -9.88 14.51 -10.50
N THR A 115 -8.62 14.50 -10.96
CA THR A 115 -7.46 14.10 -10.15
C THR A 115 -7.38 14.92 -8.87
N PHE A 116 -7.46 16.25 -8.96
CA PHE A 116 -7.47 17.11 -7.75
C PHE A 116 -8.71 16.89 -6.88
N ALA A 117 -9.88 16.62 -7.48
CA ALA A 117 -11.10 16.35 -6.74
C ALA A 117 -11.00 15.06 -5.89
N VAL A 118 -10.31 14.03 -6.37
CA VAL A 118 -10.05 12.79 -5.61
C VAL A 118 -9.26 13.09 -4.33
N PHE A 119 -8.19 13.89 -4.39
CA PHE A 119 -7.42 14.24 -3.18
C PHE A 119 -8.22 15.13 -2.21
N ARG A 120 -9.05 16.05 -2.72
CA ARG A 120 -9.97 16.83 -1.86
C ARG A 120 -11.03 15.94 -1.20
N MET A 121 -11.56 14.96 -1.93
CA MET A 121 -12.49 13.97 -1.41
C MET A 121 -11.84 13.14 -0.30
N LEU A 122 -10.61 12.66 -0.51
CA LEU A 122 -9.82 11.95 0.50
C LEU A 122 -9.69 12.78 1.79
N LYS A 123 -9.33 14.06 1.67
CA LYS A 123 -9.24 14.96 2.83
C LYS A 123 -10.56 15.08 3.58
N ARG A 124 -11.66 15.28 2.85
CA ARG A 124 -13.00 15.39 3.43
C ARG A 124 -13.40 14.10 4.17
N LEU A 125 -13.18 12.93 3.55
CA LEU A 125 -13.48 11.64 4.18
C LEU A 125 -12.69 11.46 5.48
N GLN A 126 -11.40 11.77 5.50
CA GLN A 126 -10.59 11.67 6.72
C GLN A 126 -11.01 12.66 7.81
N GLN A 127 -11.52 13.85 7.44
CA GLN A 127 -12.05 14.82 8.41
C GLN A 127 -13.37 14.36 9.03
N GLU A 128 -14.21 13.67 8.26
CA GLU A 128 -15.55 13.26 8.68
C GLU A 128 -15.55 11.91 9.42
N PHE A 129 -14.74 10.96 8.96
CA PHE A 129 -14.74 9.57 9.45
C PHE A 129 -13.41 9.13 10.09
N GLY A 130 -12.45 10.04 10.22
CA GLY A 130 -11.10 9.76 10.71
C GLY A 130 -10.17 9.16 9.64
N GLU A 131 -8.86 9.15 9.91
CA GLU A 131 -7.85 8.78 8.91
C GLU A 131 -7.96 7.32 8.42
N ARG A 132 -8.54 6.42 9.25
CA ARG A 132 -8.68 4.98 8.94
C ARG A 132 -9.61 4.70 7.76
N ILE A 133 -10.56 5.58 7.43
CA ILE A 133 -11.53 5.35 6.36
C ILE A 133 -10.86 5.21 4.99
N CYS A 134 -9.79 5.98 4.72
CA CYS A 134 -9.09 5.97 3.45
C CYS A 134 -7.64 6.44 3.65
N ARG A 135 -6.77 5.49 4.01
CA ARG A 135 -5.36 5.76 4.28
C ARG A 135 -4.43 5.30 3.16
N THR A 136 -4.81 4.29 2.37
CA THR A 136 -3.95 3.77 1.30
C THR A 136 -4.26 4.44 -0.04
N TYR A 137 -3.22 4.87 -0.74
CA TYR A 137 -3.30 5.32 -2.13
C TYR A 137 -2.35 4.49 -2.99
N VAL A 138 -2.91 3.62 -3.84
CA VAL A 138 -2.19 2.73 -4.75
C VAL A 138 -1.95 3.41 -6.10
N ILE A 139 -0.70 3.41 -6.55
CA ILE A 139 -0.30 3.92 -7.87
C ILE A 139 -0.07 2.75 -8.81
N SER A 140 -1.00 2.54 -9.74
CA SER A 140 -0.85 1.54 -10.81
C SER A 140 0.19 1.99 -11.82
N MET A 141 0.84 1.06 -12.50
CA MET A 141 1.91 1.35 -13.46
C MET A 141 2.98 2.27 -12.85
N SER A 142 3.43 1.94 -11.64
CA SER A 142 4.52 2.68 -11.01
C SER A 142 5.87 2.18 -11.54
N HIS A 143 6.70 3.12 -11.99
CA HIS A 143 7.96 2.89 -12.68
C HIS A 143 9.14 3.60 -12.00
N THR A 144 8.89 4.78 -11.42
CA THR A 144 9.94 5.73 -11.04
C THR A 144 9.71 6.33 -9.66
N VAL A 145 10.68 7.13 -9.18
CA VAL A 145 10.56 7.82 -7.88
C VAL A 145 9.58 8.98 -7.99
N SER A 146 9.54 9.65 -9.15
CA SER A 146 8.61 10.75 -9.39
C SER A 146 7.17 10.32 -9.18
N ASP A 147 6.75 9.13 -9.64
CA ASP A 147 5.37 8.64 -9.48
C ASP A 147 4.86 8.74 -8.02
N LEU A 148 5.70 8.38 -7.05
CA LEU A 148 5.35 8.47 -5.61
C LEU A 148 5.35 9.91 -5.12
N LEU A 149 6.33 10.70 -5.53
CA LEU A 149 6.47 12.11 -5.15
C LEU A 149 5.35 12.99 -5.74
N GLU A 150 4.87 12.65 -6.93
CA GLU A 150 3.73 13.28 -7.60
C GLU A 150 2.47 13.15 -6.75
N VAL A 151 2.14 11.93 -6.32
CA VAL A 151 1.01 11.69 -5.41
C VAL A 151 1.17 12.40 -4.08
N LEU A 152 2.38 12.43 -3.51
CA LEU A 152 2.63 13.18 -2.27
C LEU A 152 2.40 14.68 -2.46
N LEU A 153 2.79 15.24 -3.62
CA LEU A 153 2.60 16.66 -3.91
C LEU A 153 1.11 16.98 -4.04
N LEU A 154 0.36 16.15 -4.76
CA LEU A 154 -1.09 16.28 -4.89
C LEU A 154 -1.80 16.13 -3.53
N ALA A 155 -1.34 15.20 -2.69
CA ALA A 155 -1.83 15.02 -1.34
C ALA A 155 -1.53 16.23 -0.44
N LYS A 156 -0.34 16.84 -0.56
CA LYS A 156 0.03 18.08 0.12
C LYS A 156 -0.93 19.22 -0.25
N GLU A 157 -1.21 19.41 -1.53
CA GLU A 157 -2.13 20.47 -1.99
C GLU A 157 -3.57 20.28 -1.50
N ALA A 158 -3.97 19.04 -1.18
CA ALA A 158 -5.25 18.76 -0.53
C ALA A 158 -5.20 18.79 1.02
N GLY A 159 -4.03 19.03 1.63
CA GLY A 159 -3.84 19.06 3.07
C GLY A 159 -3.80 17.68 3.74
N LEU A 160 -3.46 16.63 3.00
CA LEU A 160 -3.20 15.26 3.49
C LEU A 160 -1.72 15.06 3.84
N VAL A 161 -0.83 15.91 3.32
CA VAL A 161 0.57 16.00 3.72
C VAL A 161 0.83 17.39 4.28
N ASP A 162 1.34 17.45 5.51
CA ASP A 162 1.83 18.66 6.15
C ASP A 162 3.37 18.61 6.20
N PRO A 163 4.07 19.43 5.41
CA PRO A 163 5.53 19.39 5.36
C PRO A 163 6.21 20.01 6.58
N GLN A 164 5.53 20.90 7.32
CA GLN A 164 6.09 21.46 8.56
C GLN A 164 5.97 20.46 9.69
N ALA A 165 4.78 19.87 9.86
CA ALA A 165 4.57 18.80 10.83
C ALA A 165 5.27 17.50 10.41
N GLN A 166 5.75 17.43 9.17
CA GLN A 166 6.36 16.27 8.55
C GLN A 166 5.45 15.05 8.68
N ARG A 167 4.15 15.29 8.43
CA ARG A 167 3.09 14.30 8.62
C ARG A 167 2.37 14.02 7.33
N ALA A 168 2.17 12.75 7.02
CA ALA A 168 1.30 12.30 5.95
C ALA A 168 0.18 11.44 6.54
N SER A 169 -1.08 11.77 6.22
CA SER A 169 -2.24 10.95 6.58
C SER A 169 -2.57 9.90 5.52
N LEU A 170 -1.76 9.80 4.47
CA LEU A 170 -1.83 8.77 3.43
C LEU A 170 -0.55 7.91 3.42
N LEU A 171 -0.73 6.64 3.14
CA LEU A 171 0.30 5.69 2.74
C LEU A 171 0.25 5.57 1.21
N VAL A 172 1.27 6.12 0.54
CA VAL A 172 1.43 6.01 -0.92
C VAL A 172 2.10 4.68 -1.24
N VAL A 173 1.42 3.86 -2.03
CA VAL A 173 1.78 2.47 -2.31
C VAL A 173 2.06 2.33 -3.81
N PRO A 174 3.31 2.13 -4.23
CA PRO A 174 3.61 1.81 -5.62
C PRO A 174 3.12 0.40 -5.93
N LEU A 175 2.50 0.22 -7.08
CA LEU A 175 2.16 -1.07 -7.65
C LEU A 175 3.07 -1.34 -8.86
N PHE A 176 4.01 -2.28 -8.67
CA PHE A 176 4.91 -2.74 -9.72
C PHE A 176 4.28 -3.92 -10.48
N GLU A 177 4.06 -3.74 -11.78
CA GLU A 177 3.21 -4.65 -12.58
C GLU A 177 3.97 -5.36 -13.71
N THR A 178 5.07 -4.79 -14.23
CA THR A 178 5.89 -5.42 -15.28
C THR A 178 7.16 -6.07 -14.71
N VAL A 179 7.86 -6.89 -15.49
CA VAL A 179 9.14 -7.49 -15.06
C VAL A 179 10.19 -6.40 -14.82
N GLU A 180 10.26 -5.43 -15.73
CA GLU A 180 11.19 -4.32 -15.64
C GLU A 180 10.92 -3.49 -14.38
N ASP A 181 9.65 -3.26 -14.03
CA ASP A 181 9.25 -2.56 -12.81
C ASP A 181 9.59 -3.33 -11.55
N LEU A 182 9.35 -4.65 -11.55
CA LEU A 182 9.70 -5.53 -10.44
C LEU A 182 11.22 -5.51 -10.19
N GLN A 183 12.02 -5.58 -11.26
CA GLN A 183 13.48 -5.48 -11.19
C GLN A 183 13.96 -4.10 -10.75
N GLY A 184 13.27 -3.03 -11.16
CA GLY A 184 13.58 -1.64 -10.79
C GLY A 184 13.10 -1.24 -9.39
N ALA A 185 12.12 -1.95 -8.83
CA ALA A 185 11.47 -1.61 -7.57
C ALA A 185 12.45 -1.36 -6.39
N PRO A 186 13.50 -2.19 -6.16
CA PRO A 186 14.45 -1.93 -5.09
C PRO A 186 15.19 -0.61 -5.27
N ALA A 187 15.58 -0.25 -6.50
CA ALA A 187 16.31 1.00 -6.75
C ALA A 187 15.41 2.24 -6.57
N VAL A 188 14.15 2.16 -7.03
CA VAL A 188 13.14 3.22 -6.81
C VAL A 188 12.92 3.44 -5.31
N MET A 189 12.69 2.36 -4.57
CA MET A 189 12.46 2.44 -3.13
C MET A 189 13.71 2.85 -2.36
N GLU A 190 14.92 2.43 -2.78
CA GLU A 190 16.18 2.83 -2.14
C GLU A 190 16.40 4.33 -2.26
N ARG A 191 16.18 4.89 -3.46
CA ARG A 191 16.30 6.34 -3.66
C ARG A 191 15.33 7.08 -2.76
N LEU A 192 14.06 6.65 -2.70
CA LEU A 192 13.03 7.32 -1.92
C LEU A 192 13.26 7.19 -0.41
N LEU A 193 13.64 6.01 0.08
CA LEU A 193 13.99 5.76 1.48
C LEU A 193 15.32 6.43 1.89
N GLY A 194 16.15 6.80 0.93
CA GLY A 194 17.32 7.65 1.11
C GLY A 194 16.98 9.12 1.37
N GLU A 195 15.78 9.58 0.99
CA GLU A 195 15.37 10.98 1.16
C GLU A 195 14.95 11.26 2.61
N PRO A 196 15.67 12.14 3.35
CA PRO A 196 15.35 12.41 4.76
C PRO A 196 13.94 12.97 4.97
N PHE A 197 13.43 13.73 4.01
CA PHE A 197 12.07 14.27 4.06
C PHE A 197 11.04 13.14 4.02
N TYR A 198 11.17 12.21 3.07
CA TYR A 198 10.26 11.08 2.94
C TYR A 198 10.27 10.18 4.17
N ARG A 199 11.46 9.88 4.71
CA ARG A 199 11.59 9.10 5.96
C ARG A 199 10.80 9.70 7.11
N ARG A 200 10.85 11.02 7.27
CA ARG A 200 10.10 11.71 8.34
C ARG A 200 8.60 11.64 8.11
N LEU A 201 8.16 11.80 6.86
CA LEU A 201 6.74 11.62 6.50
C LEU A 201 6.21 10.24 6.89
N ILE A 202 6.87 9.15 6.50
CA ILE A 202 6.38 7.80 6.81
C ILE A 202 6.49 7.46 8.31
N SER A 203 7.45 8.07 9.03
CA SER A 203 7.64 7.87 10.48
C SER A 203 6.49 8.45 11.30
N SER A 204 5.92 9.58 10.86
CA SER A 204 4.80 10.24 11.54
C SER A 204 3.52 9.41 11.61
N SER A 205 3.42 8.41 10.74
CA SER A 205 2.24 7.58 10.56
C SER A 205 2.28 6.30 11.43
N ALA A 206 3.39 6.04 12.12
CA ALA A 206 3.62 4.78 12.81
C ALA A 206 2.93 4.73 14.18
N GLU A 207 1.87 3.92 14.29
CA GLU A 207 1.37 3.36 15.56
C GLU A 207 2.30 2.26 16.12
N SER A 208 3.39 1.94 15.41
CA SER A 208 4.34 0.87 15.70
C SER A 208 5.76 1.40 15.88
N ALA A 209 6.66 0.57 16.41
CA ALA A 209 8.05 0.93 16.69
C ALA A 209 8.87 1.31 15.45
N GLN A 210 8.40 0.98 14.24
CA GLN A 210 9.07 1.29 12.97
C GLN A 210 8.10 1.98 12.00
N PRO A 211 8.59 2.92 11.15
CA PRO A 211 7.83 3.45 10.03
C PRO A 211 7.36 2.33 9.11
N LEU A 212 6.14 2.42 8.60
CA LEU A 212 5.57 1.43 7.70
C LEU A 212 5.66 1.91 6.25
N GLN A 213 6.21 1.08 5.37
CA GLN A 213 6.09 1.19 3.93
C GLN A 213 5.27 0.02 3.40
N GLU A 214 4.28 0.30 2.54
CA GLU A 214 3.56 -0.72 1.80
C GLU A 214 3.97 -0.66 0.32
N VAL A 215 4.17 -1.83 -0.29
CA VAL A 215 4.46 -1.98 -1.72
C VAL A 215 3.51 -3.05 -2.27
N MET A 216 2.85 -2.76 -3.39
CA MET A 216 1.95 -3.71 -4.03
C MET A 216 2.65 -4.41 -5.20
N LEU A 217 2.46 -5.73 -5.32
CA LEU A 217 3.04 -6.54 -6.40
C LEU A 217 1.93 -7.11 -7.28
N GLY A 218 1.99 -6.80 -8.59
CA GLY A 218 1.00 -7.20 -9.57
C GLY A 218 1.28 -8.57 -10.17
N TYR A 219 0.53 -9.60 -9.74
CA TYR A 219 0.70 -10.97 -10.27
C TYR A 219 0.06 -11.15 -11.64
N SER A 220 -1.20 -10.74 -11.82
CA SER A 220 -1.91 -10.96 -13.09
C SER A 220 -1.27 -10.19 -14.24
N ASP A 221 -0.86 -8.97 -14.00
CA ASP A 221 -0.34 -8.10 -15.06
C ASP A 221 1.10 -8.48 -15.43
N SER A 222 1.95 -8.84 -14.45
CA SER A 222 3.28 -9.42 -14.76
C SER A 222 3.18 -10.77 -15.47
N ASN A 223 2.17 -11.60 -15.15
CA ASN A 223 1.88 -12.84 -15.87
C ASN A 223 1.51 -12.56 -17.34
N LYS A 224 0.74 -11.49 -17.62
CA LYS A 224 0.36 -11.11 -19.00
C LYS A 224 1.55 -10.56 -19.79
N ASP A 225 2.52 -9.91 -19.15
CA ASP A 225 3.71 -9.41 -19.82
C ASP A 225 4.76 -10.50 -20.11
N SER A 226 4.97 -11.42 -19.16
CA SER A 226 6.17 -12.27 -19.13
C SER A 226 5.92 -13.76 -19.01
N GLY A 227 4.66 -14.18 -18.86
CA GLY A 227 4.30 -15.57 -18.61
C GLY A 227 4.54 -16.01 -17.16
N PHE A 228 3.80 -17.02 -16.74
CA PHE A 228 3.64 -17.40 -15.33
C PHE A 228 4.94 -17.71 -14.56
N LEU A 229 5.90 -18.43 -15.16
CA LEU A 229 7.10 -18.83 -14.45
C LEU A 229 8.05 -17.63 -14.24
N SER A 230 8.21 -16.80 -15.26
CA SER A 230 9.07 -15.61 -15.20
C SER A 230 8.53 -14.63 -14.16
N SER A 231 7.26 -14.24 -14.27
CA SER A 231 6.63 -13.29 -13.34
C SER A 231 6.70 -13.71 -11.88
N ASN A 232 6.39 -14.98 -11.55
CA ASN A 232 6.45 -15.45 -10.16
C ASN A 232 7.87 -15.47 -9.63
N TRP A 233 8.87 -15.78 -10.47
CA TRP A 233 10.28 -15.72 -10.07
C TRP A 233 10.72 -14.27 -9.82
N GLU A 234 10.36 -13.33 -10.70
CA GLU A 234 10.70 -11.91 -10.51
C GLU A 234 10.01 -11.32 -9.29
N ILE A 235 8.74 -11.65 -9.03
CA ILE A 235 8.03 -11.26 -7.81
C ILE A 235 8.73 -11.81 -6.57
N HIS A 236 9.17 -13.06 -6.60
CA HIS A 236 9.90 -13.69 -5.50
C HIS A 236 11.22 -12.96 -5.21
N GLN A 237 12.02 -12.68 -6.25
CA GLN A 237 13.28 -11.95 -6.10
C GLN A 237 13.06 -10.51 -5.61
N SER A 238 12.03 -9.84 -6.12
CA SER A 238 11.69 -8.46 -5.74
C SER A 238 11.31 -8.37 -4.27
N GLN A 239 10.53 -9.32 -3.75
CA GLN A 239 10.18 -9.37 -2.32
C GLN A 239 11.42 -9.50 -1.43
N ILE A 240 12.37 -10.38 -1.78
CA ILE A 240 13.63 -10.53 -1.03
C ILE A 240 14.44 -9.23 -1.05
N ALA A 241 14.58 -8.62 -2.24
CA ALA A 241 15.36 -7.40 -2.40
C ALA A 241 14.73 -6.21 -1.63
N LEU A 242 13.41 -6.03 -1.73
CA LEU A 242 12.68 -5.00 -1.01
C LEU A 242 12.73 -5.20 0.50
N GLN A 243 12.60 -6.44 0.99
CA GLN A 243 12.70 -6.73 2.41
C GLN A 243 14.09 -6.39 2.96
N ARG A 244 15.15 -6.83 2.29
CA ARG A 244 16.54 -6.50 2.68
C ARG A 244 16.78 -4.99 2.71
N LEU A 245 16.24 -4.28 1.72
CA LEU A 245 16.30 -2.83 1.68
C LEU A 245 15.57 -2.21 2.89
N ALA A 246 14.34 -2.63 3.15
CA ALA A 246 13.53 -2.14 4.27
C ALA A 246 14.23 -2.36 5.62
N ASP A 247 14.81 -3.55 5.82
CA ASP A 247 15.60 -3.88 7.02
C ASP A 247 16.80 -2.93 7.19
N SER A 248 17.55 -2.68 6.10
CA SER A 248 18.72 -1.77 6.13
C SER A 248 18.34 -0.32 6.42
N HIS A 249 17.11 0.08 6.09
CA HIS A 249 16.57 1.41 6.40
C HIS A 249 15.76 1.45 7.71
N GLN A 250 15.62 0.33 8.44
CA GLN A 250 14.79 0.21 9.65
C GLN A 250 13.33 0.59 9.43
N VAL A 251 12.78 0.19 8.28
CA VAL A 251 11.39 0.39 7.89
C VAL A 251 10.68 -0.95 7.90
N ALA A 252 9.50 -1.01 8.51
CA ALA A 252 8.63 -2.17 8.38
C ALA A 252 8.06 -2.19 6.97
N LEU A 253 8.30 -3.28 6.23
CA LEU A 253 7.70 -3.51 4.92
C LEU A 253 6.40 -4.31 5.07
N ARG A 254 5.36 -3.93 4.32
CA ARG A 254 4.18 -4.75 4.10
C ARG A 254 4.00 -4.96 2.61
N ILE A 255 4.07 -6.21 2.17
CA ILE A 255 3.74 -6.56 0.79
C ILE A 255 2.22 -6.66 0.65
N PHE A 256 1.69 -5.89 -0.31
CA PHE A 256 0.30 -5.98 -0.75
C PHE A 256 0.22 -6.88 -2.00
N HIS A 257 -0.31 -8.08 -1.82
CA HIS A 257 -0.46 -9.05 -2.88
C HIS A 257 -1.70 -8.75 -3.74
N GLY A 258 -1.45 -8.39 -5.01
CA GLY A 258 -2.49 -8.11 -5.99
C GLY A 258 -3.24 -9.35 -6.51
N ARG A 259 -4.20 -9.10 -7.40
CA ARG A 259 -5.01 -10.14 -8.05
C ARG A 259 -4.11 -11.11 -8.83
N GLY A 260 -4.33 -12.42 -8.68
CA GLY A 260 -3.81 -13.43 -9.62
C GLY A 260 -2.70 -14.32 -9.08
N GLY A 261 -2.15 -14.00 -7.92
CA GLY A 261 -1.22 -14.89 -7.23
C GLY A 261 -1.90 -16.15 -6.70
N SER A 262 -1.12 -17.20 -6.45
CA SER A 262 -1.58 -18.43 -5.78
C SER A 262 -2.31 -18.13 -4.46
N VAL A 263 -1.93 -17.05 -3.76
CA VAL A 263 -2.51 -16.60 -2.49
C VAL A 263 -3.97 -16.12 -2.65
N GLY A 264 -4.32 -15.45 -3.76
CA GLY A 264 -5.62 -14.78 -3.93
C GLY A 264 -6.62 -15.50 -4.84
N ARG A 265 -6.20 -16.55 -5.56
CA ARG A 265 -7.03 -17.23 -6.58
C ARG A 265 -7.73 -18.51 -6.16
N GLY A 266 -7.47 -19.03 -4.96
CA GLY A 266 -7.95 -20.37 -4.59
C GLY A 266 -7.44 -21.49 -5.53
N GLY A 267 -6.48 -21.20 -6.42
CA GLY A 267 -5.87 -22.17 -7.34
C GLY A 267 -4.90 -23.14 -6.64
N GLY A 268 -4.71 -22.95 -5.34
CA GLY A 268 -4.03 -23.85 -4.41
C GLY A 268 -4.38 -23.41 -2.97
N PRO A 269 -4.01 -24.19 -1.94
CA PRO A 269 -4.30 -23.83 -0.55
C PRO A 269 -3.62 -22.50 -0.17
N ALA A 270 -4.39 -21.50 0.25
CA ALA A 270 -3.88 -20.17 0.63
C ALA A 270 -2.74 -20.28 1.68
N TYR A 271 -2.88 -21.22 2.62
CA TYR A 271 -1.86 -21.58 3.59
C TYR A 271 -0.50 -21.88 2.95
N GLN A 272 -0.45 -22.78 1.96
CA GLN A 272 0.80 -23.16 1.29
C GLN A 272 1.37 -22.00 0.48
N ALA A 273 0.52 -21.20 -0.15
CA ALA A 273 0.95 -20.04 -0.92
C ALA A 273 1.59 -18.95 -0.04
N ILE A 274 1.06 -18.74 1.17
CA ILE A 274 1.64 -17.83 2.16
C ILE A 274 2.94 -18.40 2.72
N LEU A 275 2.97 -19.69 3.07
CA LEU A 275 4.20 -20.35 3.55
C LEU A 275 5.33 -20.33 2.53
N ALA A 276 5.00 -20.37 1.24
CA ALA A 276 5.96 -20.32 0.13
C ALA A 276 6.45 -18.91 -0.20
N GLN A 277 5.98 -17.86 0.49
CA GLN A 277 6.61 -16.54 0.36
C GLN A 277 8.05 -16.60 0.91
N PRO A 278 8.97 -15.77 0.36
CA PRO A 278 10.35 -15.78 0.79
C PRO A 278 10.48 -15.56 2.30
N SER A 279 11.47 -16.20 2.91
CA SER A 279 11.61 -16.12 4.37
C SER A 279 11.91 -14.69 4.83
N GLY A 280 11.24 -14.25 5.89
CA GLY A 280 11.45 -12.93 6.49
C GLY A 280 10.71 -11.77 5.81
N THR A 281 9.90 -12.01 4.77
CA THR A 281 9.18 -10.92 4.07
C THR A 281 7.82 -10.59 4.68
N LEU A 282 7.21 -11.51 5.45
CA LEU A 282 5.92 -11.27 6.08
C LEU A 282 6.06 -10.51 7.40
N CYS A 283 6.94 -10.95 8.31
CA CYS A 283 7.16 -10.30 9.61
C CYS A 283 5.85 -9.91 10.34
N GLY A 284 4.87 -10.82 10.36
CA GLY A 284 3.56 -10.64 10.96
C GLY A 284 2.58 -9.77 10.17
N ARG A 285 2.93 -9.33 8.96
CA ARG A 285 2.15 -8.41 8.12
C ARG A 285 1.89 -9.03 6.76
N ILE A 286 0.63 -9.04 6.36
CA ILE A 286 0.24 -9.38 5.00
C ILE A 286 -0.97 -8.54 4.61
N LYS A 287 -1.06 -8.16 3.34
CA LYS A 287 -2.27 -7.59 2.75
C LYS A 287 -2.54 -8.31 1.44
N ILE A 288 -3.75 -8.83 1.26
CA ILE A 288 -4.11 -9.68 0.13
C ILE A 288 -5.36 -9.11 -0.52
N THR A 289 -5.35 -9.00 -1.84
CA THR A 289 -6.57 -8.76 -2.61
C THR A 289 -7.41 -10.03 -2.67
N GLU A 290 -8.56 -10.05 -2.02
CA GLU A 290 -9.57 -11.10 -2.20
C GLU A 290 -10.38 -10.85 -3.46
N GLN A 291 -10.47 -11.87 -4.32
CA GLN A 291 -11.19 -11.75 -5.59
C GLN A 291 -12.70 -11.93 -5.37
N GLY A 292 -13.50 -11.15 -6.11
CA GLY A 292 -14.96 -11.22 -6.01
C GLY A 292 -15.50 -12.63 -6.26
N GLU A 293 -14.88 -13.37 -7.19
CA GLU A 293 -15.24 -14.75 -7.52
C GLU A 293 -14.98 -15.77 -6.39
N VAL A 294 -14.11 -15.47 -5.42
CA VAL A 294 -13.80 -16.38 -4.29
C VAL A 294 -14.47 -15.98 -2.97
N LEU A 295 -15.17 -14.84 -2.94
CA LEU A 295 -15.78 -14.36 -1.69
C LEU A 295 -16.78 -15.33 -1.10
N ALA A 296 -17.66 -15.91 -1.94
CA ALA A 296 -18.69 -16.83 -1.47
C ALA A 296 -18.08 -18.11 -0.87
N SER A 297 -17.03 -18.68 -1.47
CA SER A 297 -16.41 -19.90 -0.95
C SER A 297 -15.61 -19.67 0.34
N LYS A 298 -15.18 -18.44 0.62
CA LYS A 298 -14.40 -18.09 1.81
C LYS A 298 -15.22 -17.49 2.94
N TYR A 299 -16.29 -16.74 2.65
CA TYR A 299 -16.95 -15.88 3.63
C TYR A 299 -18.49 -15.98 3.65
N ALA A 300 -19.12 -16.85 2.84
CA ALA A 300 -20.59 -16.93 2.80
C ALA A 300 -21.23 -17.50 4.09
N LEU A 301 -20.47 -18.28 4.86
CA LEU A 301 -20.89 -18.84 6.14
C LEU A 301 -19.88 -18.46 7.23
N PRO A 302 -20.31 -18.19 8.48
CA PRO A 302 -19.39 -17.86 9.57
C PRO A 302 -18.27 -18.89 9.78
N GLU A 303 -18.56 -20.18 9.61
CA GLU A 303 -17.59 -21.26 9.77
C GLU A 303 -16.52 -21.23 8.66
N LEU A 304 -16.92 -20.90 7.43
CA LEU A 304 -15.98 -20.73 6.31
C LEU A 304 -15.09 -19.50 6.54
N ALA A 305 -15.68 -18.40 7.00
CA ALA A 305 -14.94 -17.18 7.31
C ALA A 305 -13.91 -17.42 8.41
N LEU A 306 -14.31 -18.10 9.50
CA LEU A 306 -13.42 -18.48 10.58
C LEU A 306 -12.27 -19.37 10.07
N TYR A 307 -12.59 -20.44 9.34
CA TYR A 307 -11.57 -21.34 8.78
C TYR A 307 -10.58 -20.58 7.89
N ASN A 308 -11.05 -19.68 7.03
CA ASN A 308 -10.18 -18.89 6.18
C ASN A 308 -9.29 -17.93 6.98
N LEU A 309 -9.84 -17.22 7.97
CA LEU A 309 -9.07 -16.33 8.85
C LEU A 309 -8.03 -17.09 9.68
N GLU A 310 -8.39 -18.24 10.25
CA GLU A 310 -7.47 -19.14 10.97
C GLU A 310 -6.34 -19.63 10.06
N THR A 311 -6.69 -20.04 8.84
CA THR A 311 -5.74 -20.54 7.84
C THR A 311 -4.71 -19.46 7.47
N VAL A 312 -5.16 -18.26 7.16
CA VAL A 312 -4.28 -17.13 6.81
C VAL A 312 -3.43 -16.72 8.01
N THR A 313 -4.04 -16.56 9.19
CA THR A 313 -3.33 -16.17 10.42
C THR A 313 -2.23 -17.18 10.78
N THR A 314 -2.54 -18.47 10.73
CA THR A 314 -1.59 -19.55 11.04
C THR A 314 -0.42 -19.52 10.05
N ALA A 315 -0.69 -19.37 8.75
CA ALA A 315 0.36 -19.33 7.74
C ALA A 315 1.29 -18.13 7.90
N VAL A 316 0.74 -16.94 8.19
CA VAL A 316 1.51 -15.72 8.43
C VAL A 316 2.39 -15.88 9.67
N LEU A 317 1.83 -16.37 10.79
CA LEU A 317 2.60 -16.60 12.01
C LEU A 317 3.72 -17.59 11.78
N GLN A 318 3.43 -18.72 11.14
CA GLN A 318 4.42 -19.77 10.90
C GLN A 318 5.54 -19.29 9.97
N ASN A 319 5.23 -18.67 8.82
CA ASN A 319 6.27 -18.15 7.92
C ASN A 319 7.10 -17.02 8.59
N SER A 320 6.47 -16.21 9.45
CA SER A 320 7.17 -15.14 10.17
C SER A 320 8.13 -15.64 11.25
N LEU A 321 7.86 -16.81 11.84
CA LEU A 321 8.65 -17.38 12.93
C LEU A 321 9.64 -18.47 12.48
N VAL A 322 9.38 -19.12 11.35
CA VAL A 322 10.18 -20.22 10.84
C VAL A 322 10.99 -19.77 9.64
N THR A 323 12.31 -19.73 9.80
CA THR A 323 13.23 -19.40 8.71
C THR A 323 13.41 -20.58 7.75
N SER A 324 13.24 -20.33 6.46
CA SER A 324 13.57 -21.28 5.39
C SER A 324 14.89 -20.88 4.73
N HIS A 325 15.77 -21.85 4.47
CA HIS A 325 17.06 -21.65 3.80
C HIS A 325 17.03 -22.04 2.31
N VAL A 326 15.84 -22.26 1.75
CA VAL A 326 15.70 -22.63 0.33
C VAL A 326 16.30 -21.53 -0.57
N ASP A 327 16.02 -20.27 -0.24
CA ASP A 327 16.48 -19.09 -0.99
C ASP A 327 18.00 -18.89 -0.92
N ASP A 328 18.66 -19.52 0.06
CA ASP A 328 20.12 -19.50 0.23
C ASP A 328 20.82 -20.54 -0.67
N THR A 329 20.09 -21.29 -1.51
CA THR A 329 20.65 -22.35 -2.36
C THR A 329 21.04 -21.82 -3.76
N PRO A 330 22.34 -21.54 -4.03
CA PRO A 330 22.73 -20.80 -5.24
C PRO A 330 22.46 -21.57 -6.54
N SER A 331 22.56 -22.89 -6.51
CA SER A 331 22.31 -23.75 -7.68
C SER A 331 20.85 -23.72 -8.11
N TRP A 332 19.91 -23.63 -7.17
CA TRP A 332 18.48 -23.55 -7.44
C TRP A 332 18.12 -22.15 -7.98
N ASN A 333 18.66 -21.10 -7.38
CA ASN A 333 18.49 -19.72 -7.87
C ASN A 333 19.00 -19.58 -9.31
N ALA A 334 20.21 -20.11 -9.60
CA ALA A 334 20.77 -20.08 -10.95
C ALA A 334 19.94 -20.90 -11.95
N LEU A 335 19.33 -22.01 -11.52
CA LEU A 335 18.41 -22.78 -12.36
C LEU A 335 17.12 -22.01 -12.64
N MET A 336 16.52 -21.41 -11.61
CA MET A 336 15.29 -20.62 -11.73
C MET A 336 15.46 -19.42 -12.64
N VAL A 337 16.60 -18.71 -12.56
CA VAL A 337 16.93 -17.62 -13.49
C VAL A 337 16.93 -18.10 -14.95
N ARG A 338 17.56 -19.25 -15.25
CA ARG A 338 17.57 -19.80 -16.61
C ARG A 338 16.17 -20.24 -17.08
N LEU A 339 15.39 -20.84 -16.19
CA LEU A 339 14.03 -21.28 -16.50
C LEU A 339 13.10 -20.09 -16.75
N ALA A 340 13.15 -19.07 -15.89
CA ALA A 340 12.41 -17.82 -16.03
C ALA A 340 12.70 -17.16 -17.39
N ALA A 341 13.98 -16.93 -17.71
CA ALA A 341 14.38 -16.32 -18.98
C ALA A 341 13.90 -17.10 -20.21
N ARG A 342 14.07 -18.44 -20.19
CA ARG A 342 13.60 -19.30 -21.29
C ARG A 342 12.08 -19.29 -21.41
N SER A 343 11.36 -19.33 -20.29
CA SER A 343 9.90 -19.30 -20.27
C SER A 343 9.33 -17.99 -20.80
N ARG A 344 9.91 -16.84 -20.41
CA ARG A 344 9.55 -15.52 -20.91
C ARG A 344 9.73 -15.43 -22.42
N SER A 345 10.87 -15.90 -22.91
CA SER A 345 11.17 -15.89 -24.35
C SER A 345 10.14 -16.69 -25.15
N HIS A 346 9.76 -17.89 -24.67
CA HIS A 346 8.75 -18.71 -25.37
C HIS A 346 7.34 -18.11 -25.26
N TYR A 347 6.98 -17.53 -24.11
CA TYR A 347 5.70 -16.88 -23.92
C TYR A 347 5.53 -15.69 -24.86
N ARG A 348 6.53 -14.79 -24.91
CA ARG A 348 6.48 -13.60 -25.78
C ARG A 348 6.48 -13.96 -27.25
N ALA A 349 7.27 -14.95 -27.64
CA ALA A 349 7.29 -15.46 -29.01
C ALA A 349 5.90 -15.96 -29.47
N LEU A 350 5.11 -16.54 -28.56
CA LEU A 350 3.76 -17.03 -28.86
C LEU A 350 2.70 -15.93 -28.83
N VAL A 351 2.75 -15.02 -27.85
CA VAL A 351 1.66 -14.09 -27.54
C VAL A 351 1.85 -12.71 -28.20
N HIS A 352 3.08 -12.25 -28.33
CA HIS A 352 3.40 -10.90 -28.82
C HIS A 352 4.08 -10.90 -30.19
N ASP A 353 4.95 -11.89 -30.45
CA ASP A 353 5.79 -11.90 -31.65
C ASP A 353 5.25 -12.82 -32.77
N ASN A 354 4.12 -13.52 -32.53
CA ASN A 354 3.44 -14.32 -33.54
C ASN A 354 2.34 -13.47 -34.21
N PRO A 355 2.48 -13.11 -35.50
CA PRO A 355 1.66 -12.11 -36.18
C PRO A 355 0.19 -12.49 -36.41
#